data_AF-A0A699YMS7-F1
#
_entry.id   AF-A0A699YMS7-F1
#
_cell.length_a   1.000
_cell.length_b   1.000
_cell.length_c   1.000
_cell.angle_alpha   90.00
_cell.angle_beta   90.00
_cell.angle_gamma   90.00
#
_symmetry.space_group_name_H-M   'P 1'
#
loop_
_entity.id
_entity.type
_entity.pdbx_description
1 polymer ?
#
loop_
_entity_poly.entity_id
_entity_poly.type
_entity_poly.pdbx_seq_one_letter_code
_entity_poly.pdbx_strand_id
1 'polypeptide(L)'
;MAEERATFDLPEASNKEKLEQEKLLHEYELKRKAKTIVVPTDDGKVKQMLRQLKEPITLFGEKEMERRERLRRLLAQQEAELAEAPVVGQVVVTQLAPVQVNGP
;
A
#
# COMPACT_ATOMS: atom_id res chain seq x y z
N MET A 1 42.29 -17.56 -0.12
CA MET A 1 41.65 -17.43 1.20
C MET A 1 40.26 -16.84 0.97
N ALA A 2 39.22 -17.67 1.05
CA ALA A 2 37.84 -17.21 0.96
C ALA A 2 37.44 -16.73 2.35
N GLU A 3 37.05 -15.47 2.50
CA GLU A 3 36.46 -14.96 3.73
C GLU A 3 35.07 -15.59 3.89
N GLU A 4 34.99 -16.57 4.79
CA GLU A 4 33.75 -17.12 5.28
C GLU A 4 33.02 -16.01 6.05
N ARG A 5 32.02 -15.40 5.39
CA ARG A 5 31.07 -14.52 6.06
C ARG A 5 30.27 -15.36 7.05
N ALA A 6 30.80 -15.45 8.28
CA ALA A 6 30.10 -16.00 9.42
C ALA A 6 28.81 -15.19 9.61
N THR A 7 27.69 -15.74 9.14
CA THR A 7 26.36 -15.28 9.50
C THR A 7 26.20 -15.58 10.99
N PHE A 8 26.47 -14.57 11.81
CA PHE A 8 26.30 -14.64 13.25
C PHE A 8 24.84 -15.01 13.54
N ASP A 9 24.61 -16.24 13.98
CA ASP A 9 23.31 -16.71 14.45
C ASP A 9 22.91 -15.87 15.67
N LEU A 10 22.08 -14.86 15.43
CA LEU A 10 21.45 -14.12 16.51
C LEU A 10 20.54 -15.08 17.29
N PRO A 11 20.52 -15.01 18.64
CA PRO A 11 19.67 -15.88 19.45
C PRO A 11 18.21 -15.73 19.00
N GLU A 12 17.48 -16.85 18.87
CA GLU A 12 16.09 -16.88 18.38
C GLU A 12 15.16 -15.89 19.09
N ALA A 13 15.44 -15.59 20.37
CA ALA A 13 14.75 -14.56 21.14
C ALA A 13 14.90 -13.16 20.52
N SER A 14 16.10 -12.79 20.08
CA SER A 14 16.37 -11.50 19.43
C SER A 14 15.69 -11.40 18.06
N ASN A 15 15.61 -12.49 17.31
CA ASN A 15 14.87 -12.50 16.03
C ASN A 15 13.36 -12.37 16.23
N LYS A 16 12.79 -13.00 17.26
CA LYS A 16 11.36 -12.85 17.60
C LYS A 16 11.03 -11.42 18.02
N GLU A 17 11.85 -10.82 18.88
CA GLU A 17 11.69 -9.43 19.32
C GLU A 17 11.76 -8.45 18.14
N LYS A 18 12.72 -8.64 17.22
CA LYS A 18 12.82 -7.84 15.99
C LYS A 18 11.60 -7.98 15.09
N LEU A 19 11.12 -9.21 14.90
CA LEU A 19 9.92 -9.47 14.09
C LEU A 19 8.66 -8.84 14.70
N GLU A 20 8.52 -8.88 16.03
CA GLU A 20 7.41 -8.23 16.73
C GLU A 20 7.50 -6.70 16.62
N GLN A 21 8.69 -6.14 16.77
CA GLN A 21 8.94 -4.71 16.56
C GLN A 21 8.60 -4.28 15.12
N GLU A 22 9.03 -5.06 14.13
CA GLU A 22 8.77 -4.79 12.71
C GLU A 22 7.27 -4.85 12.40
N LYS A 23 6.54 -5.84 12.93
CA LYS A 23 5.08 -5.91 12.83
C LYS A 23 4.38 -4.70 13.44
N LEU A 24 4.80 -4.30 14.64
CA LEU A 24 4.27 -3.11 15.31
C LEU A 24 4.49 -1.85 14.47
N LEU A 25 5.71 -1.64 13.97
CA LEU A 25 6.04 -0.51 13.10
C LEU A 25 5.19 -0.52 11.82
N HIS A 26 5.04 -1.68 11.18
CA HIS A 26 4.20 -1.85 10.01
C HIS A 26 2.73 -1.48 10.30
N GLU A 27 2.16 -1.95 11.42
CA GLU A 27 0.82 -1.54 11.83
C GLU A 27 0.67 -0.03 12.04
N TYR A 28 1.69 0.63 12.60
CA TYR A 28 1.69 2.07 12.78
C TYR A 28 1.72 2.82 11.45
N GLU A 29 2.51 2.35 10.49
CA GLU A 29 2.57 2.92 9.14
C GLU A 29 1.24 2.76 8.40
N LEU A 30 0.62 1.57 8.47
CA LEU A 30 -0.71 1.32 7.94
C LEU A 30 -1.75 2.27 8.55
N LYS A 31 -1.74 2.43 9.89
CA LYS A 31 -2.64 3.35 10.60
C LYS A 31 -2.41 4.81 10.20
N ARG A 32 -1.17 5.23 9.93
CA ARG A 32 -0.86 6.59 9.44
C ARG A 32 -1.35 6.80 8.01
N LYS A 33 -1.12 5.84 7.11
CA LYS A 33 -1.57 5.91 5.71
C LYS A 33 -3.09 5.97 5.64
N ALA A 34 -3.79 5.09 6.36
CA ALA A 34 -5.26 5.08 6.43
C ALA A 34 -5.88 6.41 6.88
N LYS A 35 -5.24 7.14 7.82
CA LYS A 35 -5.70 8.47 8.26
C LYS A 35 -5.53 9.56 7.21
N THR A 36 -4.59 9.37 6.28
CA THR A 36 -4.31 10.33 5.19
C THR A 36 -5.27 10.13 4.01
N ILE A 37 -5.86 8.93 3.88
CA ILE A 37 -6.85 8.64 2.85
C ILE A 37 -8.12 9.45 3.12
N VAL A 38 -8.28 10.51 2.32
CA VAL A 38 -9.47 11.35 2.31
C VAL A 38 -10.59 10.57 1.65
N VAL A 39 -11.51 10.07 2.48
CA VAL A 39 -12.72 9.40 2.03
C VAL A 39 -13.83 10.44 1.87
N PRO A 40 -14.69 10.33 0.85
CA PRO A 40 -15.86 11.20 0.74
C PRO A 40 -16.74 11.14 2.00
N THR A 41 -17.28 12.30 2.39
CA THR A 41 -18.27 12.40 3.46
C THR A 41 -19.69 12.08 3.00
N ASP A 42 -19.93 12.10 1.68
CA ASP A 42 -21.20 11.80 1.06
C ASP A 42 -21.42 10.28 0.95
N ASP A 43 -22.48 9.77 1.59
CA ASP A 43 -22.83 8.33 1.59
C ASP A 43 -23.08 7.76 0.19
N GLY A 44 -23.64 8.56 -0.72
CA GLY A 44 -23.87 8.14 -2.11
C GLY A 44 -22.57 7.82 -2.82
N LYS A 45 -21.55 8.68 -2.66
CA LYS A 45 -20.20 8.43 -3.20
C LYS A 45 -19.53 7.24 -2.53
N VAL A 46 -19.69 7.07 -1.21
CA VAL A 46 -19.15 5.90 -0.48
C VAL A 46 -19.72 4.60 -1.04
N LYS A 47 -21.05 4.53 -1.27
CA LYS A 47 -21.70 3.37 -1.88
C LYS A 47 -21.24 3.09 -3.30
N GLN A 48 -21.00 4.14 -4.10
CA GLN A 48 -20.47 4.00 -5.45
C GLN A 48 -19.05 3.42 -5.44
N MET A 49 -18.18 3.91 -4.55
CA MET A 49 -16.82 3.39 -4.43
C MET A 49 -16.81 1.93 -3.96
N LEU A 50 -17.61 1.58 -2.95
CA LEU A 50 -17.74 0.17 -2.51
C LEU A 50 -18.21 -0.74 -3.66
N ARG A 51 -19.14 -0.27 -4.49
CA ARG A 51 -19.58 -1.01 -5.69
C ARG A 51 -18.44 -1.18 -6.71
N GLN A 52 -17.62 -0.15 -6.94
CA GLN A 52 -16.47 -0.23 -7.85
C GLN A 52 -15.42 -1.22 -7.35
N LEU A 53 -15.21 -1.27 -6.03
CA LEU A 53 -14.33 -2.22 -5.37
C LEU A 53 -14.90 -3.66 -5.31
N LYS A 54 -16.12 -3.89 -5.83
CA LYS A 54 -16.85 -5.17 -5.76
C LYS A 54 -17.09 -5.66 -4.33
N GLU A 55 -17.12 -4.73 -3.38
CA GLU A 55 -17.38 -5.00 -1.97
C GLU A 55 -18.89 -4.86 -1.67
N PRO A 56 -19.41 -5.54 -0.64
CA PRO A 56 -20.78 -5.36 -0.19
C PRO A 56 -21.08 -3.88 0.08
N ILE A 57 -22.15 -3.34 -0.51
CA ILE A 57 -22.46 -1.90 -0.43
C ILE A 57 -22.90 -1.50 0.98
N THR A 58 -23.71 -2.33 1.62
CA THR A 58 -24.19 -2.09 2.98
C THR A 58 -24.36 -3.42 3.70
N LEU A 59 -23.76 -3.53 4.89
CA LEU A 59 -23.93 -4.69 5.77
C LEU A 59 -25.16 -4.49 6.67
N PHE A 60 -25.69 -5.58 7.23
CA PHE A 60 -26.83 -5.51 8.15
C PHE A 60 -26.44 -4.73 9.41
N GLY A 61 -27.24 -3.72 9.77
CA GLY A 61 -26.99 -2.85 10.93
C GLY A 61 -25.90 -1.79 10.73
N GLU A 62 -25.26 -1.73 9.55
CA GLU A 62 -24.18 -0.77 9.26
C GLU A 62 -24.72 0.65 9.07
N LYS A 63 -24.22 1.60 9.88
CA LYS A 63 -24.52 3.03 9.73
C LYS A 63 -23.58 3.70 8.71
N GLU A 64 -23.96 4.90 8.25
CA GLU A 64 -23.15 5.71 7.30
C GLU A 64 -21.71 5.92 7.75
N MET A 65 -21.50 6.21 9.03
CA MET A 65 -20.17 6.39 9.61
C MET A 65 -19.33 5.12 9.56
N GLU A 66 -19.93 3.97 9.85
CA GLU A 66 -19.27 2.66 9.83
C GLU A 66 -18.94 2.23 8.40
N ARG A 67 -19.86 2.49 7.46
CA ARG A 67 -19.63 2.27 6.02
C ARG A 67 -18.44 3.07 5.50
N ARG A 68 -18.35 4.35 5.88
CA ARG A 68 -17.23 5.21 5.51
C ARG A 68 -15.91 4.74 6.12
N GLU A 69 -15.95 4.33 7.39
CA GLU A 69 -14.81 3.74 8.10
C GLU A 69 -14.33 2.47 7.40
N ARG A 70 -15.25 1.59 6.96
CA ARG A 70 -14.95 0.39 6.18
C ARG A 70 -14.30 0.72 4.84
N LEU A 71 -14.88 1.66 4.09
CA LEU A 71 -14.28 2.11 2.83
C LEU A 71 -12.85 2.64 3.05
N ARG A 72 -12.61 3.42 4.11
CA ARG A 72 -11.25 3.88 4.46
C ARG A 72 -10.26 2.74 4.65
N ARG A 73 -10.67 1.69 5.38
CA ARG A 73 -9.81 0.52 5.66
C ARG A 73 -9.50 -0.27 4.39
N LEU A 74 -10.51 -0.49 3.54
CA LEU A 74 -10.33 -1.18 2.27
C LEU A 74 -9.34 -0.45 1.35
N LEU A 75 -9.48 0.88 1.22
CA LEU A 75 -8.55 1.69 0.43
C LEU A 75 -7.13 1.65 1.02
N ALA A 76 -6.99 1.69 2.34
CA ALA A 76 -5.68 1.59 2.99
C ALA A 76 -5.01 0.23 2.78
N GLN A 77 -5.80 -0.85 2.77
CA GLN A 77 -5.30 -2.20 2.50
C GLN A 77 -4.81 -2.33 1.06
N GLN A 78 -5.59 -1.82 0.09
CA GLN A 78 -5.16 -1.83 -1.32
C GLN A 78 -3.91 -0.99 -1.56
N GLU A 79 -3.79 0.16 -0.92
CA GLU A 79 -2.59 1.00 -1.03
C GLU A 79 -1.36 0.32 -0.39
N ALA A 80 -1.54 -0.40 0.72
CA ALA A 80 -0.48 -1.19 1.32
C ALA A 80 -0.06 -2.36 0.41
N GLU A 81 -1.02 -3.09 -0.17
CA GLU A 81 -0.75 -4.19 -1.10
C GLU A 81 -0.03 -3.69 -2.36
N LEU A 82 -0.44 -2.54 -2.91
CA LEU A 82 0.28 -1.90 -4.02
C LEU A 82 1.69 -1.45 -3.64
N ALA A 83 1.93 -1.07 -2.38
CA ALA A 83 3.24 -0.65 -1.90
C ALA A 83 4.19 -1.83 -1.63
N GLU A 84 3.66 -3.02 -1.32
CA GLU A 84 4.46 -4.24 -1.11
C GLU A 84 4.69 -5.05 -2.39
N ALA A 85 3.87 -4.85 -3.43
CA ALA A 85 4.16 -5.38 -4.75
C ALA A 85 5.46 -4.75 -5.31
N PRO A 86 6.46 -5.53 -5.76
CA PRO A 86 7.54 -4.95 -6.53
C PRO A 86 6.91 -4.28 -7.74
N VAL A 87 7.17 -2.99 -7.92
CA VAL A 87 6.68 -2.19 -9.05
C VAL A 87 7.33 -2.74 -10.33
N VAL A 88 6.83 -3.85 -10.85
CA VAL A 88 7.22 -4.39 -12.14
C VAL A 88 6.48 -3.57 -13.18
N GLY A 89 7.18 -2.57 -13.73
CA GLY A 89 6.73 -1.85 -14.91
C GLY A 89 6.52 -0.36 -14.72
N GLN A 90 7.52 0.38 -14.23
CA GLN A 90 7.69 1.75 -14.73
C GLN A 90 8.35 1.67 -16.10
N VAL A 91 7.53 1.57 -17.16
CA VAL A 91 7.97 1.89 -18.51
C VAL A 91 8.06 3.41 -18.58
N VAL A 92 9.25 3.95 -18.29
CA VAL A 92 9.56 5.35 -18.60
C VAL A 92 9.80 5.44 -20.10
N VAL A 93 8.73 5.64 -20.88
CA VAL A 93 8.86 6.09 -22.27
C VAL A 93 9.08 7.59 -22.24
N THR A 94 10.32 8.03 -22.09
CA THR A 94 10.71 9.39 -22.45
C THR A 94 12.17 9.43 -22.87
N GLN A 95 12.42 9.25 -24.17
CA GLN A 95 13.13 10.22 -25.02
C GLN A 95 13.43 9.60 -26.40
N LEU A 96 12.55 9.88 -27.36
CA LEU A 96 12.95 9.97 -28.76
C LEU A 96 13.22 11.45 -29.02
N ALA A 97 14.49 11.86 -28.93
CA ALA A 97 14.92 13.13 -29.46
C ALA A 97 14.89 13.04 -31.00
N PRO A 98 14.22 13.96 -31.71
CA PRO A 98 14.31 13.99 -33.16
C PRO A 98 15.72 14.45 -33.56
N VAL A 99 16.44 13.55 -34.22
CA VAL A 99 17.67 13.86 -34.96
C VAL A 99 17.32 14.85 -36.07
N GLN A 100 17.66 16.12 -35.89
CA GLN A 100 17.67 17.11 -36.97
C GLN A 100 19.06 17.08 -37.61
N VAL A 101 19.20 16.26 -38.64
CA VAL A 101 20.24 16.41 -39.64
C VAL A 101 19.89 17.62 -40.51
N ASN A 102 20.73 18.65 -40.51
CA ASN A 102 20.72 19.65 -41.58
C ASN A 102 22.16 19.86 -42.05
N GLY A 103 22.47 19.25 -43.19
CA GLY A 103 23.38 19.86 -44.18
C GLY A 103 22.55 20.78 -45.10
N PRO A 104 23.15 21.43 -46.11
CA PRO A 104 24.38 21.09 -46.82
C PRO A 104 25.67 21.71 -46.25
#